data_AF-A0A0Q8HLY3-F1
#
_entry.id   AF-A0A0Q8HLY3-F1
#
_cell.length_a   1.000
_cell.length_b   1.000
_cell.length_c   1.000
_cell.angle_alpha   90.00
_cell.angle_beta   90.00
_cell.angle_gamma   90.00
#
_symmetry.space_group_name_H-M   'P 1'
#
loop_
_entity.id
_entity.type
_entity.pdbx_description
1 polymer ?
#
loop_
_entity_poly.entity_id
_entity_poly.type
_entity_poly.pdbx_seq_one_letter_code
_entity_poly.pdbx_strand_id
1 'polypeptide(L)' 'MSHRDIERVLAGELSYDTLADPEQAVVRTAWDGRIDAARKALDLEAEFKAAGETWSESDAGGSVVTRAAESDR' A
#
# COMPACT_ATOMS: atom_id res chain seq x y z
N MET A 1 -4.13 -21.87 17.58
CA MET A 1 -3.36 -21.15 16.55
C MET A 1 -3.16 -22.07 15.37
N SER A 2 -3.92 -21.87 14.31
CA SER A 2 -3.87 -22.61 13.05
C SER A 2 -3.01 -21.86 12.04
N HIS A 3 -1.79 -22.33 11.80
CA HIS A 3 -0.88 -21.72 10.83
C HIS A 3 -1.46 -21.74 9.40
N ARG A 4 -2.10 -22.86 9.03
CA ARG A 4 -2.75 -23.03 7.73
C ARG A 4 -3.84 -22.00 7.48
N ASP A 5 -4.68 -21.71 8.47
CA ASP A 5 -5.78 -20.77 8.27
C ASP A 5 -5.27 -19.32 8.21
N ILE A 6 -4.20 -18.98 8.94
CA ILE A 6 -3.46 -17.72 8.77
C ILE A 6 -2.95 -17.57 7.33
N GLU A 7 -2.27 -18.58 6.79
CA GLU A 7 -1.75 -18.57 5.41
C GLU A 7 -2.87 -18.39 4.39
N ARG A 8 -4.00 -19.08 4.57
CA ARG A 8 -5.16 -18.95 3.69
C ARG A 8 -5.78 -17.56 3.71
N VAL A 9 -5.85 -16.90 4.88
CA VAL A 9 -6.27 -15.49 4.94
C VAL A 9 -5.26 -14.59 4.23
N LEU A 10 -3.96 -14.81 4.43
CA LEU A 10 -2.90 -14.05 3.77
C LEU A 10 -2.83 -14.26 2.25
N ALA A 11 -3.39 -15.36 1.75
CA ALA A 11 -3.58 -15.67 0.34
C ALA A 11 -4.94 -15.21 -0.21
N GLY A 12 -5.85 -14.71 0.63
CA GLY A 12 -7.20 -14.29 0.23
C GLY A 12 -8.20 -15.45 0.03
N GLU A 13 -7.88 -16.65 0.50
CA GLU A 13 -8.67 -17.88 0.34
C GLU A 13 -9.59 -18.18 1.53
N LEU A 14 -9.46 -17.40 2.61
CA LEU A 14 -10.27 -17.51 3.82
C LEU A 14 -10.58 -16.09 4.33
N SER A 15 -11.76 -15.92 4.93
CA SER A 15 -12.12 -14.65 5.57
C SER A 15 -11.36 -14.46 6.89
N TYR A 16 -10.78 -13.29 7.07
CA TYR A 16 -10.14 -12.86 8.32
C TYR A 16 -11.06 -13.02 9.55
N ASP A 17 -12.34 -12.70 9.38
CA ASP A 17 -13.32 -12.72 10.49
C ASP A 17 -13.63 -14.13 11.01
N THR A 18 -13.16 -15.18 10.33
CA THR A 18 -13.30 -16.57 10.77
C THR A 18 -12.17 -17.04 11.68
N LEU A 19 -11.11 -16.24 11.82
CA LEU A 19 -9.98 -16.53 12.70
C LEU A 19 -10.25 -16.12 14.14
N ALA A 20 -9.62 -16.80 15.09
CA ALA A 20 -9.62 -16.37 16.49
C ALA A 20 -8.68 -15.15 16.68
N ASP A 21 -8.92 -14.36 17.73
CA ASP A 21 -8.15 -13.12 18.01
C ASP A 21 -6.61 -13.26 17.94
N PRO A 22 -5.98 -14.34 18.44
CA PRO A 22 -4.54 -14.50 18.34
C PRO A 22 -4.05 -14.66 16.89
N GLU A 23 -4.83 -15.33 16.05
CA GLU A 23 -4.50 -15.56 14.63
C GLU A 23 -4.73 -14.28 13.81
N GLN A 24 -5.81 -13.56 14.13
CA GLN A 24 -6.09 -12.23 13.59
C GLN A 24 -4.96 -11.23 13.89
N ALA A 25 -4.38 -11.26 15.09
CA ALA A 25 -3.22 -10.42 15.43
C ALA A 25 -2.02 -10.69 14.52
N VAL A 26 -1.73 -11.96 14.22
CA VAL A 26 -0.64 -12.35 13.30
C VAL A 26 -0.90 -11.85 11.88
N VAL A 27 -2.13 -12.01 11.37
CA VAL A 27 -2.49 -11.51 10.02
C VAL A 27 -2.33 -9.98 9.94
N ARG A 28 -2.77 -9.23 10.95
CA ARG A 28 -2.61 -7.78 10.99
C ARG A 28 -1.14 -7.36 10.92
N THR A 29 -0.27 -7.96 11.73
CA THR A 29 1.17 -7.68 11.67
C THR A 29 1.78 -7.99 10.30
N ALA A 30 1.34 -9.07 9.66
CA ALA A 30 1.81 -9.42 8.32
C ALA A 30 1.32 -8.41 7.25
N TRP A 31 0.06 -7.97 7.32
CA TRP A 31 -0.45 -6.92 6.43
C TRP A 31 0.21 -5.57 6.65
N ASP A 32 0.46 -5.16 7.89
CA ASP A 32 1.18 -3.93 8.22
C ASP A 32 2.56 -3.91 7.54
N GLY A 33 3.31 -5.02 7.65
CA GLY A 33 4.60 -5.15 6.98
C GLY A 33 4.52 -5.10 5.46
N ARG A 34 3.51 -5.75 4.86
CA ARG A 34 3.30 -5.72 3.40
C ARG A 34 2.93 -4.32 2.91
N ILE A 35 2.04 -3.61 3.62
CA ILE A 35 1.62 -2.26 3.27
C ILE A 35 2.77 -1.26 3.43
N ASP A 36 3.56 -1.36 4.50
CA ASP A 36 4.74 -0.50 4.68
C ASP A 36 5.78 -0.74 3.56
N ALA A 37 6.05 -1.99 3.21
CA ALA A 37 6.92 -2.33 2.09
C ALA A 37 6.38 -1.80 0.75
N ALA A 38 5.09 -1.98 0.47
CA ALA A 38 4.45 -1.49 -0.74
C ALA A 38 4.52 0.04 -0.83
N ARG A 39 4.24 0.75 0.27
CA ARG A 39 4.33 2.21 0.33
C ARG A 39 5.75 2.73 0.11
N LYS A 40 6.76 2.06 0.65
CA LYS A 40 8.18 2.43 0.46
C LYS A 40 8.69 2.18 -0.94
N ALA A 41 8.14 1.18 -1.63
CA ALA A 41 8.50 0.86 -3.01
C ALA A 41 7.73 1.69 -4.04
N LEU A 42 6.67 2.39 -3.64
CA LEU A 42 5.82 3.17 -4.52
C LEU A 42 6.45 4.53 -4.84
N ASP A 43 6.66 4.81 -6.12
CA ASP A 43 7.15 6.10 -6.64
C ASP A 43 6.25 6.59 -7.79
N LEU A 44 5.05 7.07 -7.42
CA LEU A 44 4.07 7.58 -8.38
C LEU A 44 4.59 8.83 -9.12
N GLU A 45 5.46 9.63 -8.49
CA GLU A 45 6.05 10.80 -9.14
C GLU A 45 6.91 10.37 -10.33
N ALA A 46 7.77 9.36 -10.16
CA ALA A 46 8.55 8.80 -11.26
C ALA A 46 7.65 8.21 -12.37
N GLU A 47 6.57 7.52 -11.99
CA GLU A 47 5.60 6.96 -12.95
C GLU A 47 4.92 8.07 -13.78
N PHE A 48 4.40 9.12 -13.14
CA PHE A 48 3.76 10.24 -13.85
C PHE A 48 4.74 11.03 -14.72
N LYS A 49 5.97 11.23 -14.25
CA LYS A 49 7.03 11.85 -15.06
C LYS A 49 7.34 11.04 -16.31
N ALA A 50 7.45 9.71 -16.18
CA ALA A 50 7.69 8.82 -17.32
C ALA A 50 6.51 8.84 -18.32
N ALA A 51 5.28 9.00 -17.84
CA ALA A 51 4.08 9.12 -18.66
C ALA A 51 3.89 10.53 -19.28
N GLY A 52 4.64 11.54 -18.83
CA GLY A 52 4.42 12.94 -19.23
C GLY A 52 3.11 13.53 -18.70
N GLU A 53 2.56 12.95 -17.62
CA GLU A 53 1.28 13.34 -17.05
C GLU A 53 1.44 14.40 -15.96
N THR A 54 0.37 15.17 -15.74
CA THR A 54 0.24 16.04 -14.57
C THR A 54 -0.42 15.29 -13.44
N TRP A 55 0.01 15.52 -12.20
CA TRP A 55 -0.59 14.91 -11.02
C TRP A 55 -0.86 15.94 -9.93
N SER A 56 -1.77 15.60 -9.01
CA SER A 56 -2.06 16.40 -7.83
C SER A 56 -1.62 15.65 -6.58
N GLU A 57 -1.01 16.36 -5.65
CA GLU A 57 -0.59 15.81 -4.35
C GLU A 57 -0.73 16.87 -3.25
N SER A 58 -0.63 16.44 -1.99
CA SER A 58 -0.60 17.36 -0.86
C SER A 58 0.84 17.83 -0.58
N ASP A 59 1.01 19.12 -0.37
CA ASP A 59 2.26 19.67 0.16
C ASP A 59 2.45 19.34 1.66
N ALA A 60 3.56 19.79 2.23
CA ALA A 60 3.87 19.57 3.65
C ALA A 60 2.86 20.22 4.62
N GLY A 61 2.10 21.21 4.16
CA GLY A 61 1.02 21.85 4.92
C GLY A 61 -0.34 21.18 4.73
N GLY A 62 -0.44 20.13 3.90
CA GLY A 62 -1.68 19.44 3.57
C GLY A 62 -2.51 20.13 2.48
N SER A 63 -1.98 21.17 1.82
CA SER A 63 -2.67 21.83 0.71
C SER A 63 -2.44 21.06 -0.58
N VAL A 64 -3.49 20.94 -1.41
CA VAL A 64 -3.35 20.29 -2.72
C VAL A 64 -2.59 21.20 -3.68
N VAL A 65 -1.54 20.66 -4.30
CA VAL A 65 -0.77 21.29 -5.38
C VAL A 65 -0.83 20.41 -6.63
N THR A 66 -0.79 21.04 -7.79
CA THR A 66 -0.71 20.33 -9.08
C THR A 66 0.71 20.44 -9.62
N ARG A 67 1.30 19.31 -9.99
CA ARG A 67 2.61 19.20 -10.63
C ARG A 67 2.45 18.75 -12.07
N ALA A 68 3.37 19.19 -12.91
CA ALA A 68 3.52 18.72 -14.28
C ALA A 68 4.85 17.97 -14.39
N ALA A 69 4.91 16.94 -15.22
CA ALA A 69 6.19 16.40 -15.66
C ALA A 69 6.96 17.54 -16.33
N GLU A 70 8.11 17.96 -15.76
CA GLU A 70 8.98 18.92 -16.41
C GLU A 70 9.34 18.36 -17.79
N SER A 71 8.83 19.02 -18.85
CA SER A 71 9.28 18.73 -20.20
C SER A 71 10.71 19.24 -20.32
N ASP A 72 11.67 18.33 -20.36
CA ASP A 72 13.01 18.67 -20.83
C ASP A 72 12.83 19.22 -22.25
N ARG A 73 13.16 20.50 -22.42
CA ARG A 73 12.83 21.31 -23.61
C ARG A 73 13.65 20.88 -24.82
#